data_AF-A0A524DAI8-F1
#
_entry.id   AF-A0A524DAI8-F1
#
_cell.length_a   1.000
_cell.length_b   1.000
_cell.length_c   1.000
_cell.angle_alpha   90.00
_cell.angle_beta   90.00
_cell.angle_gamma   90.00
#
_symmetry.space_group_name_H-M   'P 1'
#
loop_
_entity.id
_entity.type
_entity.pdbx_description
1 polymer ?
#
loop_
_entity_poly.entity_id
_entity_poly.type
_entity_poly.pdbx_seq_one_letter_code
_entity_poly.pdbx_strand_id
1 'polypeptide(L)'
;MTNKDSNRKHMKKELDSRKLRLAKEALEVCNKFHQQTGRNKIPLDEVADHLGITKEEIQDSFDELVRSGEIGDDGDRDHMNYDDSGALIDLIERLLLEIDSEEENEKEEEEILEKEANYYT
;
A
#
# COMPACT_ATOMS: atom_id res chain seq x y z
N MET A 1 -13.12 24.69 -7.33
CA MET A 1 -12.54 23.48 -6.71
C MET A 1 -13.12 22.30 -7.44
N THR A 2 -12.27 21.50 -8.09
CA THR A 2 -12.69 20.54 -9.12
C THR A 2 -13.11 19.21 -8.49
N ASN A 3 -14.22 18.62 -8.97
CA ASN A 3 -14.70 17.27 -8.61
C ASN A 3 -13.61 16.17 -8.69
N LYS A 4 -12.48 16.43 -9.36
CA LYS A 4 -11.30 15.54 -9.38
C LYS A 4 -10.65 15.38 -8.01
N ASP A 5 -10.56 16.43 -7.20
CA ASP A 5 -9.88 16.37 -5.90
C ASP A 5 -10.70 15.59 -4.89
N SER A 6 -12.03 15.73 -4.92
CA SER A 6 -12.96 14.95 -4.10
C SER A 6 -12.96 13.46 -4.48
N ASN A 7 -12.89 13.14 -5.77
CA ASN A 7 -12.84 11.73 -6.21
C ASN A 7 -11.49 11.08 -5.83
N ARG A 8 -10.39 11.84 -5.89
CA ARG A 8 -9.08 11.37 -5.46
C ARG A 8 -9.01 11.16 -3.95
N LYS A 9 -9.63 12.05 -3.15
CA LYS A 9 -9.76 11.89 -1.70
C LYS A 9 -10.60 10.66 -1.33
N HIS A 10 -11.69 10.40 -2.06
CA HIS A 10 -12.56 9.24 -1.80
C HIS A 10 -11.92 7.90 -2.19
N MET A 11 -11.21 7.85 -3.33
CA MET A 11 -10.49 6.64 -3.76
C MET A 11 -9.25 6.34 -2.89
N LYS A 12 -8.56 7.37 -2.38
CA LYS A 12 -7.45 7.18 -1.44
C LYS A 12 -7.89 6.63 -0.09
N LYS A 13 -9.09 6.95 0.37
CA LYS A 13 -9.70 6.38 1.58
C LYS A 13 -9.96 4.87 1.51
N GLU A 14 -9.94 4.25 0.32
CA GLU A 14 -10.16 2.81 0.16
C GLU A 14 -8.87 1.98 0.09
N LEU A 15 -7.69 2.62 0.08
CA LEU A 15 -6.43 1.90 0.18
C LEU A 15 -6.29 1.31 1.59
N ASP A 16 -6.53 0.02 1.72
CA ASP A 16 -6.37 -0.71 2.98
C ASP A 16 -4.90 -0.65 3.42
N SER A 17 -4.61 0.12 4.48
CA SER A 17 -3.26 0.31 5.02
C SER A 17 -2.62 -1.02 5.42
N ARG A 18 -3.41 -2.04 5.79
CA ARG A 18 -2.91 -3.39 6.04
C ARG A 18 -2.38 -4.03 4.76
N LYS A 19 -3.11 -3.92 3.66
CA LYS A 19 -2.66 -4.46 2.36
C LYS A 19 -1.41 -3.75 1.86
N LEU A 20 -1.35 -2.42 2.00
CA LEU A 20 -0.15 -1.66 1.64
C LEU A 20 1.09 -2.13 2.43
N ARG A 21 0.94 -2.34 3.74
CA ARG A 21 2.03 -2.89 4.57
C ARG A 21 2.44 -4.29 4.10
N LEU A 22 1.48 -5.15 3.77
CA LEU A 22 1.75 -6.48 3.24
C LEU A 22 2.52 -6.44 1.92
N ALA A 23 2.10 -5.59 0.98
CA ALA A 23 2.77 -5.39 -0.30
C ALA A 23 4.23 -4.91 -0.09
N LYS A 24 4.45 -4.00 0.86
CA LYS A 24 5.79 -3.55 1.23
C LYS A 24 6.65 -4.70 1.75
N GLU A 25 6.15 -5.44 2.73
CA GLU A 25 6.86 -6.58 3.33
C GLU A 25 7.23 -7.64 2.27
N ALA A 26 6.30 -7.93 1.34
CA ALA A 26 6.56 -8.82 0.22
C ALA A 26 7.70 -8.32 -0.68
N LEU A 27 7.75 -7.02 -1.00
CA LEU A 27 8.85 -6.43 -1.78
C LEU A 27 10.18 -6.45 -1.03
N GLU A 28 10.19 -6.20 0.28
CA GLU A 28 11.40 -6.30 1.10
C GLU A 28 11.96 -7.73 1.14
N VAL A 29 11.08 -8.73 1.17
CA VAL A 29 11.49 -10.15 1.06
C VAL A 29 12.01 -10.46 -0.34
N CYS A 30 11.37 -9.96 -1.40
CA CYS A 30 11.90 -10.08 -2.76
C CYS A 30 13.32 -9.50 -2.87
N ASN A 31 13.57 -8.35 -2.24
CA ASN A 31 14.90 -7.75 -2.21
C ASN A 31 15.92 -8.64 -1.52
N LYS A 32 15.55 -9.26 -0.39
CA LYS A 32 16.41 -10.21 0.32
C LYS A 32 16.74 -11.42 -0.57
N PHE A 33 15.76 -12.00 -1.25
CA PHE A 33 15.98 -13.13 -2.15
C PHE A 33 16.82 -12.76 -3.37
N HIS A 34 16.61 -11.59 -3.97
CA HIS A 34 17.46 -11.09 -5.03
C HIS A 34 18.91 -10.94 -4.54
N GLN A 35 19.15 -10.31 -3.40
CA GLN A 35 20.50 -10.14 -2.83
C GLN A 35 21.19 -11.48 -2.54
N GLN A 36 20.44 -12.51 -2.14
CA GLN A 36 20.98 -13.83 -1.82
C GLN A 36 21.23 -14.70 -3.07
N THR A 37 20.36 -14.61 -4.08
CA THR A 37 20.33 -15.56 -5.21
C THR A 37 20.69 -14.95 -6.56
N GLY A 38 20.66 -13.62 -6.68
CA GLY A 38 20.82 -12.88 -7.94
C GLY A 38 19.65 -13.03 -8.92
N ARG A 39 18.48 -13.52 -8.48
CA ARG A 39 17.30 -13.70 -9.33
C ARG A 39 16.53 -12.39 -9.49
N ASN A 40 16.14 -12.04 -10.72
CA ASN A 40 15.30 -10.86 -10.98
C ASN A 40 13.80 -11.19 -10.92
N LYS A 41 13.42 -12.45 -11.14
CA LYS A 41 12.05 -12.93 -10.96
C LYS A 41 11.98 -13.80 -9.73
N ILE A 42 11.25 -13.35 -8.72
CA ILE A 42 11.09 -14.04 -7.45
C ILE A 42 9.69 -14.67 -7.42
N PRO A 43 9.56 -16.01 -7.29
CA PRO A 43 8.25 -16.65 -7.19
C PRO A 43 7.50 -16.18 -5.94
N LEU A 44 6.23 -15.83 -6.10
CA LEU A 44 5.41 -15.37 -4.98
C LEU A 44 5.18 -16.45 -3.93
N ASP A 45 5.17 -17.72 -4.32
CA ASP A 45 5.05 -18.83 -3.36
C ASP A 45 6.26 -18.85 -2.38
N GLU A 46 7.47 -18.54 -2.85
CA GLU A 46 8.66 -18.45 -1.97
C GLU A 46 8.56 -17.26 -1.00
N VAL A 47 7.97 -16.15 -1.45
CA VAL A 47 7.75 -14.95 -0.64
C VAL A 47 6.66 -15.22 0.41
N ALA A 48 5.57 -15.87 0.01
CA ALA A 48 4.47 -16.28 0.87
C ALA A 48 4.95 -17.22 1.98
N ASP A 49 5.75 -18.23 1.62
CA ASP A 49 6.37 -19.16 2.57
C ASP A 49 7.27 -18.44 3.58
N HIS A 50 8.02 -17.42 3.15
CA HIS A 50 8.88 -16.63 4.04
C HIS A 50 8.09 -15.77 5.03
N LEU A 51 6.96 -15.22 4.59
CA LEU A 51 6.08 -14.36 5.39
C LEU A 51 5.07 -15.15 6.23
N GLY A 52 4.87 -16.44 5.95
CA GLY A 52 3.87 -17.27 6.64
C GLY A 52 2.43 -16.92 6.27
N ILE A 53 2.22 -16.47 5.03
CA ILE A 53 0.92 -16.06 4.45
C ILE A 53 0.65 -16.82 3.16
N THR A 54 -0.50 -16.62 2.52
CA THR A 54 -0.75 -17.22 1.20
C THR A 54 -0.32 -16.30 0.05
N LYS A 55 -0.06 -16.89 -1.13
CA LYS A 55 0.21 -16.13 -2.35
C LYS A 55 -0.96 -15.23 -2.71
N GLU A 56 -2.20 -15.69 -2.51
CA GLU A 56 -3.40 -14.91 -2.79
C GLU A 56 -3.46 -13.64 -1.92
N GLU A 57 -3.03 -13.69 -0.65
CA GLU A 57 -2.97 -12.49 0.20
C GLU A 57 -1.98 -11.45 -0.36
N ILE A 58 -0.84 -11.92 -0.89
CA ILE A 58 0.12 -11.04 -1.55
C ILE A 58 -0.47 -10.46 -2.84
N GLN A 59 -1.09 -11.29 -3.68
CA GLN A 59 -1.73 -10.84 -4.92
C GLN A 59 -2.83 -9.82 -4.64
N ASP A 60 -3.70 -10.09 -3.66
CA ASP A 60 -4.79 -9.18 -3.26
C ASP A 60 -4.26 -7.83 -2.79
N SER A 61 -3.02 -7.78 -2.25
CA SER A 61 -2.37 -6.52 -1.87
C SER A 61 -1.86 -5.72 -3.06
N PHE A 62 -1.30 -6.37 -4.08
CA PHE A 62 -0.86 -5.72 -5.32
C PHE A 62 -2.04 -5.32 -6.22
N ASP A 63 -3.09 -6.14 -6.25
CA ASP A 63 -4.36 -5.83 -6.92
C ASP A 63 -4.94 -4.50 -6.44
N GLU A 64 -4.78 -4.16 -5.15
CA GLU A 64 -5.23 -2.88 -4.59
C GLU A 64 -4.46 -1.69 -5.19
N LEU A 65 -3.15 -1.85 -5.38
CA LEU A 65 -2.30 -0.84 -6.03
C LEU A 65 -2.63 -0.69 -7.52
N VAL A 66 -2.99 -1.79 -8.20
CA VAL A 66 -3.46 -1.75 -9.60
C VAL A 66 -4.82 -1.06 -9.70
N ARG A 67 -5.77 -1.40 -8.83
CA ARG A 67 -7.13 -0.83 -8.83
C ARG A 67 -7.13 0.67 -8.50
N SER A 68 -6.24 1.11 -7.62
CA SER A 68 -6.04 2.53 -7.31
C SER A 68 -5.30 3.28 -8.42
N GLY A 69 -4.70 2.57 -9.38
CA GLY A 69 -3.97 3.14 -10.51
C GLY A 69 -2.57 3.65 -10.16
N GLU A 70 -2.04 3.24 -9.00
CA GLU A 70 -0.68 3.57 -8.57
C GLU A 70 0.36 2.75 -9.35
N ILE A 71 0.00 1.53 -9.78
CA ILE A 71 0.84 0.66 -10.61
C ILE A 71 0.04 0.06 -11.78
N GLY A 72 0.75 -0.40 -12.82
CA GLY A 72 0.14 -1.15 -13.93
C GLY A 72 0.08 -2.65 -13.65
N ASP A 73 -0.85 -3.34 -14.31
CA ASP A 73 -0.89 -4.82 -14.35
C ASP A 73 0.10 -5.33 -15.39
N ASP A 74 1.10 -6.10 -14.97
CA ASP A 74 2.13 -6.70 -15.82
C ASP A 74 1.74 -8.10 -16.36
N GLY A 75 0.62 -8.65 -15.87
CA GLY A 75 0.12 -9.97 -16.22
C GLY A 75 0.88 -11.16 -15.61
N ASP A 76 1.94 -10.95 -14.82
CA ASP A 76 2.73 -12.00 -14.18
C ASP A 76 2.27 -12.21 -12.73
N ARG A 77 1.17 -12.95 -12.58
CA ARG A 77 0.56 -13.19 -11.26
C ARG A 77 1.39 -14.10 -10.35
N ASP A 78 2.41 -14.78 -10.86
CA ASP A 78 3.15 -15.78 -10.08
C ASP A 78 4.53 -15.30 -9.61
N HIS A 79 5.04 -14.18 -10.15
CA HIS A 79 6.37 -13.68 -9.85
C HIS A 79 6.37 -12.19 -9.56
N MET A 80 7.25 -11.78 -8.66
CA MET A 80 7.64 -10.38 -8.53
C MET A 80 8.86 -10.08 -9.37
N ASN A 81 8.78 -9.00 -10.14
CA ASN A 81 9.92 -8.45 -10.86
C ASN A 81 10.72 -7.52 -9.94
N TYR A 82 11.96 -7.89 -9.64
CA TYR A 82 12.85 -7.12 -8.78
C TYR A 82 13.24 -5.76 -9.39
N ASP A 83 13.32 -5.66 -10.72
CA ASP A 83 13.70 -4.38 -11.35
C ASP A 83 12.74 -3.23 -10.99
N ASP A 84 11.51 -3.57 -10.59
CA ASP A 84 10.47 -2.63 -10.17
C ASP A 84 10.39 -2.48 -8.64
N SER A 85 11.02 -3.36 -7.86
CA SER A 85 10.76 -3.48 -6.40
C SER A 85 11.21 -2.26 -5.59
N GLY A 86 12.33 -1.64 -5.95
CA GLY A 86 12.84 -0.46 -5.24
C GLY A 86 11.92 0.75 -5.36
N ALA A 87 11.49 1.08 -6.58
CA ALA A 87 10.57 2.19 -6.82
C ALA A 87 9.19 1.93 -6.22
N LEU A 88 8.75 0.67 -6.19
CA LEU A 88 7.49 0.27 -5.58
C LEU A 88 7.51 0.39 -4.05
N ILE A 89 8.63 0.07 -3.39
CA ILE A 89 8.78 0.28 -1.94
C ILE A 89 8.64 1.77 -1.60
N ASP A 90 9.38 2.64 -2.29
CA ASP A 90 9.34 4.09 -2.06
C ASP A 90 7.91 4.65 -2.28
N LEU A 91 7.21 4.13 -3.30
CA LEU A 91 5.82 4.48 -3.58
C LEU A 91 4.89 4.09 -2.42
N ILE A 92 4.98 2.85 -1.93
CA ILE A 92 4.13 2.34 -0.86
C ILE A 92 4.42 3.08 0.46
N GLU A 93 5.68 3.39 0.76
CA GLU A 93 6.04 4.19 1.94
C GLU A 93 5.42 5.58 1.90
N ARG A 94 5.44 6.24 0.75
CA ARG A 94 4.77 7.53 0.56
C ARG A 94 3.26 7.42 0.79
N LEU A 95 2.60 6.38 0.24
CA LEU A 95 1.16 6.18 0.41
C LEU A 95 0.79 5.93 1.88
N LEU A 96 1.58 5.13 2.60
CA LEU A 96 1.37 4.89 4.03
C LEU A 96 1.51 6.18 4.85
N LEU A 97 2.50 7.02 4.54
CA LEU A 97 2.67 8.32 5.21
C LEU A 97 1.49 9.27 4.93
N GLU A 98 0.98 9.28 3.70
CA GLU A 98 -0.20 10.07 3.33
C GLU A 98 -1.45 9.62 4.13
N ILE A 99 -1.66 8.30 4.27
CA ILE A 99 -2.78 7.75 5.06
C ILE A 99 -2.63 8.12 6.53
N ASP A 100 -1.45 7.88 7.13
CA ASP A 100 -1.21 8.19 8.54
C ASP A 100 -1.44 9.69 8.84
N SER A 101 -1.01 10.58 7.92
CA SER A 101 -1.24 12.02 8.07
C SER A 101 -2.72 12.41 7.88
N GLU A 102 -3.43 11.79 6.95
CA GLU A 102 -4.87 12.03 6.78
C GLU A 102 -5.66 11.58 8.02
N GLU A 103 -5.32 10.44 8.62
CA GLU A 103 -5.94 9.97 9.88
C GLU A 103 -5.67 10.90 11.06
N GLU A 104 -4.44 11.45 11.17
CA GLU A 104 -4.11 12.44 12.20
C GLU A 104 -4.91 13.73 12.03
N ASN A 105 -4.98 14.25 10.80
CA ASN A 105 -5.76 15.47 10.49
C ASN A 105 -7.25 15.27 10.77
N GLU A 106 -7.83 14.11 10.46
CA GLU A 106 -9.24 13.81 10.74
C GLU A 106 -9.53 13.77 12.25
N LYS A 107 -8.63 13.20 13.06
CA LYS A 107 -8.77 13.21 14.53
C LYS A 107 -8.68 14.63 15.10
N GLU A 108 -7.78 15.46 14.57
CA GLU A 108 -7.68 16.86 14.99
C GLU A 108 -8.94 17.67 14.65
N GLU A 109 -9.50 17.48 13.46
CA GLU A 109 -10.77 18.09 13.05
C GLU A 109 -11.94 17.64 13.95
N GLU A 110 -12.04 16.35 14.26
CA GLU A 110 -13.05 15.81 15.17
C GLU A 110 -12.93 16.40 16.59
N GLU A 111 -11.71 16.49 17.13
CA GLU A 111 -11.48 17.12 18.44
C GLU A 111 -11.88 18.60 18.48
N ILE A 112 -11.65 19.33 17.39
CA ILE A 112 -12.04 20.74 17.28
C ILE A 112 -13.57 20.84 17.29
N LEU A 113 -14.25 20.03 16.49
CA LEU A 113 -15.71 20.00 16.42
C LEU A 113 -16.35 19.61 17.77
N GLU A 114 -15.79 18.64 18.49
CA GLU A 114 -16.24 18.27 19.83
C GLU A 114 -16.02 19.39 20.86
N LYS A 115 -14.87 20.06 20.81
CA LYS A 115 -14.58 21.22 21.68
C LYS A 115 -15.54 22.39 21.38
N GLU A 116 -15.83 22.66 20.11
CA GLU A 116 -16.80 23.67 19.71
C GLU A 116 -18.22 23.31 20.16
N ALA A 117 -18.67 22.07 19.95
CA ALA A 117 -19.98 21.61 20.40
C ALA A 117 -20.16 21.76 21.92
N ASN A 118 -19.14 21.38 22.71
CA ASN A 118 -19.16 21.52 24.17
C ASN A 118 -19.14 22.99 24.64
N TYR A 119 -18.57 23.93 23.87
CA TYR A 119 -18.51 25.34 24.24
C TYR A 119 -19.86 26.06 24.08
N TYR A 120 -20.75 25.56 23.21
CA TYR A 120 -22.08 26.13 22.95
C TYR A 120 -23.23 25.42 23.69
N THR A 121 -22.92 24.48 24.60
CA THR A 121 -23.90 23.76 25.44
C THR A 121 -23.81 24.20 26.89
#